data_AF-A0A432QHQ3-F1
#
_entry.id   AF-A0A432QHQ3-F1
#
_cell.length_a   1.000
_cell.length_b   1.000
_cell.length_c   1.000
_cell.angle_alpha   90.00
_cell.angle_beta   90.00
_cell.angle_gamma   90.00
#
_symmetry.space_group_name_H-M   'P 1'
#
loop_
_entity.id
_entity.type
_entity.pdbx_description
1 polymer ?
#
loop_
_entity_poly.entity_id
_entity_poly.type
_entity_poly.pdbx_seq_one_letter_code
_entity_poly.pdbx_strand_id
1 'polypeptide(L)'
;MKTALDVPFLPEPGYVRFLNACGTQIDCVQFSLASEAGLDNRVQPTSQYAQADVVPLLADLPHPRKYGLLNSRFYGPDLFSNQQKLRKIIDVLEHCAEKEVIDGIVFCDHYLLQLLSEEAPGLVSSLEAVPGINNMLDSYDKVEAQLSYISKTRFKQPGKIILDRSLNRKLRRLERTVRKCRASFPEIKIELLANEGCLDFCPYKLSHDAYISLSNYEGRDCTYELNSTLGCIRLVDEQPHRLLRSPFIRPEDVALYQDYADTIKLCGRTLGTGFLQRVIYAYIQQKHDGNLLDLLDTMAWLAPQLYVDNSSLSFDFVEILSLCDKQCASCGFCRELFSTISCSLPLTIPDHRNLPGR
;
A
#
# COMPACT_ATOMS: atom_id res chain seq x y z
N MET A 1 15.46 4.32 17.34
CA MET A 1 15.91 3.82 16.02
C MET A 1 15.04 4.53 14.98
N LYS A 2 15.58 5.01 13.84
CA LYS A 2 14.72 5.61 12.81
C LYS A 2 13.85 4.50 12.20
N THR A 3 12.55 4.72 12.09
CA THR A 3 11.61 3.78 11.46
C THR A 3 12.00 3.57 10.00
N ALA A 4 12.13 2.31 9.57
CA ALA A 4 12.50 1.99 8.20
C ALA A 4 11.28 1.99 7.27
N LEU A 5 11.50 1.93 5.95
CA LEU A 5 10.44 2.01 4.94
C LEU A 5 10.22 0.68 4.20
N ASP A 6 8.95 0.32 4.00
CA ASP A 6 8.49 -0.61 2.97
C ASP A 6 7.99 0.23 1.78
N VAL A 7 8.60 0.06 0.61
CA VAL A 7 8.31 0.89 -0.55
C VAL A 7 7.91 0.09 -1.79
N PRO A 8 7.08 0.64 -2.70
CA PRO A 8 6.86 0.04 -4.00
C PRO A 8 8.12 -0.01 -4.84
N PHE A 9 8.33 -1.13 -5.51
CA PHE A 9 9.35 -1.30 -6.54
C PHE A 9 8.75 -1.03 -7.92
N LEU A 10 9.50 -0.28 -8.72
CA LEU A 10 9.29 -0.12 -10.16
C LEU A 10 10.60 -0.49 -10.85
N PRO A 11 10.58 -1.31 -11.93
CA PRO A 11 11.78 -1.78 -12.62
C PRO A 11 12.37 -0.69 -13.52
N GLU A 12 12.79 0.42 -12.92
CA GLU A 12 13.45 1.52 -13.60
C GLU A 12 14.87 1.69 -13.04
N PRO A 13 15.94 1.66 -13.88
CA PRO A 13 17.31 1.75 -13.40
C PRO A 13 17.62 3.02 -12.58
N GLY A 14 16.99 4.15 -12.92
CA GLY A 14 17.11 5.38 -12.14
C GLY A 14 16.54 5.28 -10.74
N TYR A 15 15.44 4.55 -10.58
CA TYR A 15 14.80 4.31 -9.30
C TYR A 15 15.57 3.29 -8.45
N VAL A 16 16.12 2.24 -9.06
CA VAL A 16 17.03 1.30 -8.38
C VAL A 16 18.23 2.03 -7.78
N ARG A 17 18.89 2.92 -8.55
CA ARG A 17 19.99 3.74 -8.03
C ARG A 17 19.56 4.62 -6.86
N PHE A 18 18.37 5.20 -6.92
CA PHE A 18 17.81 5.99 -5.84
C PHE A 18 17.58 5.15 -4.57
N LEU A 19 16.94 3.98 -4.69
CA LEU A 19 16.71 3.08 -3.56
C LEU A 19 18.03 2.60 -2.92
N ASN A 20 19.04 2.29 -3.72
CA ASN A 20 20.38 1.97 -3.22
C ASN A 20 21.02 3.14 -2.47
N ALA A 21 20.83 4.37 -2.94
CA ALA A 21 21.31 5.57 -2.24
C ALA A 21 20.59 5.81 -0.89
N CYS A 22 19.34 5.36 -0.75
CA CYS A 22 18.64 5.38 0.54
C CYS A 22 19.20 4.36 1.55
N GLY A 23 19.83 3.28 1.07
CA GLY A 23 20.51 2.27 1.88
C GLY A 23 19.59 1.57 2.88
N THR A 24 20.07 1.42 4.12
CA THR A 24 19.36 0.74 5.22
C THR A 24 18.05 1.39 5.67
N GLN A 25 17.69 2.56 5.12
CA GLN A 25 16.39 3.18 5.36
C GLN A 25 15.26 2.46 4.63
N ILE A 26 15.58 1.66 3.61
CA ILE A 26 14.63 0.79 2.92
C ILE A 26 14.78 -0.62 3.51
N ASP A 27 13.82 -1.04 4.33
CA ASP A 27 13.79 -2.38 4.94
C ASP A 27 13.32 -3.42 3.94
N CYS A 28 12.34 -3.04 3.11
CA CYS A 28 11.79 -3.94 2.11
C CYS A 28 11.18 -3.21 0.92
N VAL A 29 11.07 -3.96 -0.19
CA VAL A 29 10.39 -3.54 -1.40
C VAL A 29 9.31 -4.53 -1.77
N GLN A 30 8.20 -4.03 -2.32
CA GLN A 30 7.14 -4.86 -2.88
C GLN A 30 7.04 -4.66 -4.39
N PHE A 31 6.88 -5.74 -5.14
CA PHE A 31 6.87 -5.70 -6.60
C PHE A 31 5.75 -6.55 -7.19
N SER A 32 5.24 -6.10 -8.34
CA SER A 32 4.32 -6.92 -9.13
C SER A 32 5.08 -8.11 -9.69
N LEU A 33 4.52 -9.31 -9.54
CA LEU A 33 4.95 -10.44 -10.36
C LEU A 33 4.46 -10.22 -11.78
N ALA A 34 5.34 -10.33 -12.78
CA ALA A 34 4.90 -10.26 -14.17
C ALA A 34 4.13 -11.54 -14.49
N SER A 35 2.80 -11.43 -14.52
CA SER A 35 1.90 -12.55 -14.80
C SER A 35 0.65 -12.05 -15.50
N GLU A 36 0.16 -12.84 -16.45
CA GLU A 36 -1.11 -12.61 -17.15
C GLU A 36 -2.33 -12.74 -16.21
N ALA A 37 -2.15 -13.27 -15.00
CA ALA A 37 -3.23 -13.60 -14.08
C ALA A 37 -3.73 -12.43 -13.21
N GLY A 38 -3.24 -11.20 -13.43
CA GLY A 38 -3.73 -10.01 -12.73
C GLY A 38 -3.60 -10.14 -11.20
N LEU A 39 -2.40 -10.45 -10.73
CA LEU A 39 -2.17 -10.91 -9.35
C LEU A 39 -2.27 -9.84 -8.26
N ASP A 40 -2.35 -8.59 -8.69
CA ASP A 40 -2.18 -7.40 -7.88
C ASP A 40 -3.51 -6.79 -7.44
N ASN A 41 -3.49 -6.02 -6.35
CA ASN A 41 -4.63 -5.22 -5.87
C ASN A 41 -4.68 -3.81 -6.47
N ARG A 42 -3.96 -3.58 -7.57
CA ARG A 42 -4.05 -2.40 -8.42
C ARG A 42 -4.35 -2.82 -9.83
N VAL A 43 -5.13 -2.01 -10.54
CA VAL A 43 -5.34 -2.21 -11.97
C VAL A 43 -3.99 -2.09 -12.64
N GLN A 44 -3.59 -3.15 -13.32
CA GLN A 44 -2.37 -3.20 -14.10
C GLN A 44 -2.72 -2.82 -15.53
N PRO A 45 -2.36 -1.62 -16.02
CA PRO A 45 -2.33 -1.40 -17.47
C PRO A 45 -1.25 -2.33 -18.00
N THR A 46 -1.64 -3.51 -18.49
CA THR A 46 -0.85 -4.55 -19.16
C THR A 46 0.62 -4.55 -18.76
N SER A 47 1.04 -5.41 -17.80
CA SER A 47 2.40 -5.46 -17.21
C SER A 47 3.45 -4.76 -18.09
N GLN A 48 3.68 -3.47 -17.87
CA GLN A 48 4.52 -2.66 -18.79
C GLN A 48 5.96 -3.17 -18.86
N TYR A 49 6.32 -4.06 -17.94
CA TYR A 49 7.64 -4.62 -17.76
C TYR A 49 7.55 -6.14 -17.79
N ALA A 50 8.39 -6.78 -18.60
CA ALA A 50 8.49 -8.23 -18.63
C ALA A 50 9.24 -8.74 -17.39
N GLN A 51 9.04 -10.00 -17.00
CA GLN A 51 9.79 -10.61 -15.89
C GLN A 51 11.31 -10.54 -16.10
N ALA A 52 11.75 -10.62 -17.36
CA ALA A 52 13.15 -10.50 -17.77
C ALA A 52 13.76 -9.13 -17.41
N ASP A 53 12.93 -8.09 -17.26
CA ASP A 53 13.38 -6.75 -16.90
C ASP A 53 13.38 -6.54 -15.38
N VAL A 54 12.51 -7.25 -14.65
CA VAL A 54 12.31 -7.08 -13.20
C VAL A 54 13.41 -7.76 -12.38
N VAL A 55 13.73 -9.03 -12.69
CA VAL A 55 14.64 -9.85 -11.88
C VAL A 55 16.06 -9.27 -11.79
N PRO A 56 16.72 -8.85 -12.89
CA PRO A 56 18.05 -8.26 -12.81
C PRO A 56 18.07 -6.99 -11.94
N LEU A 57 17.05 -6.14 -12.05
CA LEU A 57 16.95 -4.90 -11.29
C LEU A 57 16.65 -5.13 -9.80
N LEU A 58 15.94 -6.22 -9.46
CA LEU A 58 15.79 -6.63 -8.06
C LEU A 58 17.10 -7.19 -7.49
N ALA A 59 17.90 -7.92 -8.29
CA ALA A 59 19.21 -8.41 -7.87
C ALA A 59 20.18 -7.25 -7.57
N ASP A 60 20.03 -6.12 -8.26
CA ASP A 60 20.77 -4.88 -8.00
C ASP A 60 20.34 -4.15 -6.70
N LEU A 61 19.38 -4.69 -5.93
CA LEU A 61 18.98 -4.20 -4.60
C LEU A 61 19.39 -5.19 -3.50
N PRO A 62 20.65 -5.19 -3.05
CA PRO A 62 21.15 -6.23 -2.14
C PRO A 62 20.61 -6.13 -0.71
N HIS A 63 20.17 -4.94 -0.28
CA HIS A 63 19.80 -4.69 1.12
C HIS A 63 18.34 -5.01 1.48
N PRO A 64 17.32 -4.52 0.74
CA PRO A 64 15.94 -4.70 1.16
C PRO A 64 15.46 -6.13 0.95
N ARG A 65 14.58 -6.58 1.85
CA ARG A 65 13.76 -7.78 1.63
C ARG A 65 12.81 -7.55 0.45
N LYS A 66 12.49 -8.58 -0.32
CA LYS A 66 11.74 -8.46 -1.58
C LYS A 66 10.48 -9.30 -1.52
N TYR A 67 9.32 -8.65 -1.65
CA TYR A 67 8.03 -9.31 -1.57
C TYR A 67 7.25 -9.22 -2.88
N GLY A 68 6.95 -10.37 -3.49
CA GLY A 68 6.11 -10.46 -4.68
C GLY A 68 4.63 -10.30 -4.34
N LEU A 69 3.87 -9.57 -5.15
CA LEU A 69 2.45 -9.36 -4.90
C LEU A 69 1.55 -10.45 -5.49
N LEU A 70 0.83 -11.15 -4.60
CA LEU A 70 -0.33 -12.02 -4.88
C LEU A 70 -1.51 -11.53 -4.02
N ASN A 71 -1.76 -10.23 -4.04
CA ASN A 71 -2.63 -9.55 -3.07
C ASN A 71 -3.98 -9.12 -3.66
N SER A 72 -4.34 -9.61 -4.85
CA SER A 72 -5.71 -9.48 -5.38
C SER A 72 -6.73 -10.01 -4.36
N ARG A 73 -7.91 -9.38 -4.31
CA ARG A 73 -8.99 -9.76 -3.39
C ARG A 73 -9.56 -11.14 -3.68
N PHE A 74 -9.63 -11.48 -4.96
CA PHE A 74 -10.02 -12.80 -5.44
C PHE A 74 -9.35 -13.07 -6.79
N TYR A 75 -9.36 -14.33 -7.20
CA TYR A 75 -8.91 -14.80 -8.50
C TYR A 75 -10.05 -15.49 -9.25
N GLY A 76 -9.95 -15.55 -10.58
CA GLY A 76 -10.88 -16.32 -11.40
C GLY A 76 -10.93 -17.80 -10.99
N PRO A 77 -12.10 -18.46 -10.99
CA PRO A 77 -12.23 -19.88 -10.65
C PRO A 77 -11.36 -20.82 -11.50
N ASP A 78 -11.02 -20.39 -12.71
CA ASP A 78 -10.14 -21.07 -13.63
C ASP A 78 -8.69 -21.16 -13.11
N LEU A 79 -8.23 -20.22 -12.29
CA LEU A 79 -6.91 -20.32 -11.66
C LEU A 79 -6.82 -21.54 -10.74
N PHE A 80 -7.91 -21.88 -10.05
CA PHE A 80 -7.97 -22.98 -9.10
C PHE A 80 -8.26 -24.35 -9.74
N SER A 81 -8.76 -24.36 -10.98
CA SER A 81 -9.12 -25.58 -11.70
C SER A 81 -8.19 -25.90 -12.88
N ASN A 82 -7.41 -24.93 -13.35
CA ASN A 82 -6.48 -25.10 -14.47
C ASN A 82 -5.03 -25.16 -13.97
N GLN A 83 -4.47 -26.37 -13.93
CA GLN A 83 -3.08 -26.61 -13.52
C GLN A 83 -2.05 -25.83 -14.36
N GLN A 84 -2.31 -25.57 -15.64
CA GLN A 84 -1.39 -24.79 -16.47
C GLN A 84 -1.33 -23.33 -16.05
N LYS A 85 -2.47 -22.73 -15.66
CA LYS A 85 -2.50 -21.34 -15.16
C LYS A 85 -1.79 -21.22 -13.82
N LEU A 86 -2.03 -22.17 -12.91
CA LEU A 86 -1.31 -22.22 -11.65
C LEU A 86 0.19 -22.41 -11.86
N ARG A 87 0.59 -23.32 -12.76
CA ARG A 87 2.01 -23.61 -13.03
C ARG A 87 2.75 -22.36 -13.51
N LYS A 88 2.14 -21.50 -14.32
CA LYS A 88 2.73 -20.20 -14.70
C LYS A 88 3.08 -19.33 -13.49
N ILE A 89 2.24 -19.29 -12.45
CA ILE A 89 2.53 -18.54 -11.22
C ILE A 89 3.70 -19.20 -10.47
N ILE A 90 3.67 -20.53 -10.35
CA ILE A 90 4.72 -21.30 -9.68
C ILE A 90 6.06 -21.09 -10.39
N ASP A 91 6.12 -21.17 -11.73
CA ASP A 91 7.34 -20.95 -12.51
C ASP A 91 7.94 -19.55 -12.29
N VAL A 92 7.10 -18.51 -12.19
CA VAL A 92 7.55 -17.14 -11.91
C VAL A 92 8.14 -17.05 -10.49
N LEU A 93 7.50 -17.67 -9.51
CA LEU A 93 7.99 -17.71 -8.13
C LEU A 93 9.29 -18.53 -8.00
N GLU A 94 9.37 -19.69 -8.65
CA GLU A 94 10.57 -20.53 -8.74
C GLU A 94 11.72 -19.74 -9.35
N HIS A 95 11.49 -19.07 -10.47
CA HIS A 95 12.51 -18.23 -11.12
C HIS A 95 13.03 -17.11 -10.22
N CYS A 96 12.14 -16.44 -9.47
CA CYS A 96 12.55 -15.41 -8.51
C CYS A 96 13.35 -16.01 -7.34
N ALA A 97 12.94 -17.18 -6.84
CA ALA A 97 13.59 -17.87 -5.73
C ALA A 97 14.99 -18.38 -6.12
N GLU A 98 15.13 -18.98 -7.30
CA GLU A 98 16.42 -19.42 -7.87
C GLU A 98 17.42 -18.28 -8.04
N LYS A 99 16.92 -17.06 -8.27
CA LYS A 99 17.73 -15.85 -8.41
C LYS A 99 17.92 -15.10 -7.10
N GLU A 100 17.40 -15.62 -6.00
CA GLU A 100 17.48 -15.01 -4.67
C GLU A 100 16.92 -13.57 -4.63
N VAL A 101 15.91 -13.28 -5.47
CA VAL A 101 15.26 -11.96 -5.56
C VAL A 101 13.87 -11.91 -4.94
N ILE A 102 13.50 -12.92 -4.15
CA ILE A 102 12.23 -12.98 -3.44
C ILE A 102 12.41 -13.63 -2.07
N ASP A 103 11.85 -13.00 -1.05
CA ASP A 103 11.85 -13.47 0.33
C ASP A 103 10.48 -13.98 0.78
N GLY A 104 9.43 -13.54 0.10
CA GLY A 104 8.06 -13.91 0.41
C GLY A 104 7.06 -13.32 -0.56
N ILE A 105 5.79 -13.58 -0.27
CA ILE A 105 4.66 -13.03 -1.01
C ILE A 105 3.77 -12.18 -0.09
N VAL A 106 3.16 -11.15 -0.65
CA VAL A 106 2.05 -10.44 0.00
C VAL A 106 0.75 -11.01 -0.54
N PHE A 107 -0.11 -11.55 0.33
CA PHE A 107 -1.34 -12.23 -0.08
C PHE A 107 -2.62 -11.65 0.54
N CYS A 108 -3.75 -11.81 -0.14
CA CYS A 108 -5.08 -11.49 0.39
C CYS A 108 -6.09 -12.65 0.26
N ASP A 109 -5.81 -13.66 -0.57
CA ASP A 109 -6.70 -14.79 -0.79
C ASP A 109 -6.10 -16.09 -0.22
N HIS A 110 -6.74 -16.62 0.83
CA HIS A 110 -6.33 -17.87 1.46
C HIS A 110 -6.54 -19.10 0.58
N TYR A 111 -7.46 -19.06 -0.40
CA TYR A 111 -7.63 -20.18 -1.32
C TYR A 111 -6.37 -20.38 -2.17
N LEU A 112 -5.79 -19.29 -2.67
CA LEU A 112 -4.56 -19.37 -3.47
C LEU A 112 -3.36 -19.76 -2.60
N LEU A 113 -3.31 -19.24 -1.37
CA LEU A 113 -2.25 -19.61 -0.42
C LEU A 113 -2.26 -21.11 -0.12
N GLN A 114 -3.43 -21.69 0.14
CA GLN A 114 -3.58 -23.13 0.37
C GLN A 114 -3.21 -23.94 -0.88
N LEU A 115 -3.67 -23.52 -2.05
CA LEU A 115 -3.39 -24.21 -3.31
C LEU A 115 -1.88 -24.24 -3.62
N LEU A 116 -1.18 -23.10 -3.47
CA LEU A 116 0.28 -23.04 -3.65
C LEU A 116 1.01 -23.91 -2.63
N SER A 117 0.51 -23.96 -1.38
CA SER A 117 1.04 -24.83 -0.34
C SER A 117 0.95 -26.31 -0.72
N GLU A 118 -0.13 -26.74 -1.37
CA GLU A 118 -0.33 -28.12 -1.81
C GLU A 118 0.51 -28.48 -3.04
N GLU A 119 0.53 -27.60 -4.04
CA GLU A 119 1.08 -27.87 -5.36
C GLU A 119 2.58 -27.57 -5.49
N ALA A 120 3.14 -26.66 -4.68
CA ALA A 120 4.55 -26.28 -4.71
C ALA A 120 5.22 -26.28 -3.32
N PRO A 121 5.12 -27.38 -2.53
CA PRO A 121 5.59 -27.43 -1.13
C PRO A 121 7.06 -27.04 -0.95
N GLY A 122 7.93 -27.51 -1.85
CA GLY A 122 9.37 -27.25 -1.78
C GLY A 122 9.66 -25.75 -1.94
N LEU A 123 9.04 -25.11 -2.92
CA LEU A 123 9.16 -23.67 -3.18
C LEU A 123 8.66 -22.85 -1.99
N VAL A 124 7.40 -23.06 -1.61
CA VAL A 124 6.74 -22.17 -0.62
C VAL A 124 7.34 -22.28 0.77
N SER A 125 7.97 -23.42 1.09
CA SER A 125 8.70 -23.60 2.36
C SER A 125 9.88 -22.64 2.54
N SER A 126 10.35 -22.03 1.47
CA SER A 126 11.40 -21.01 1.50
C SER A 126 10.85 -19.57 1.64
N LEU A 127 9.56 -19.35 1.35
CA LEU A 127 8.93 -18.03 1.22
C LEU A 127 8.07 -17.67 2.45
N GLU A 128 8.14 -16.41 2.87
CA GLU A 128 7.18 -15.85 3.84
C GLU A 128 5.80 -15.62 3.22
N ALA A 129 4.73 -15.90 3.96
CA ALA A 129 3.36 -15.50 3.60
C ALA A 129 2.94 -14.27 4.40
N VAL A 130 3.06 -13.08 3.82
CA VAL A 130 2.74 -11.80 4.48
C VAL A 130 1.29 -11.40 4.16
N PRO A 131 0.40 -11.27 5.16
CA PRO A 131 -0.94 -10.73 4.93
C PRO A 131 -0.87 -9.31 4.38
N GLY A 132 -1.50 -9.06 3.24
CA GLY A 132 -1.64 -7.73 2.67
C GLY A 132 -2.57 -6.84 3.48
N ILE A 133 -2.42 -5.53 3.32
CA ILE A 133 -3.21 -4.50 4.02
C ILE A 133 -4.72 -4.65 3.83
N ASN A 134 -5.16 -5.26 2.73
CA ASN A 134 -6.58 -5.50 2.46
C ASN A 134 -7.18 -6.68 3.25
N ASN A 135 -6.38 -7.43 4.03
CA ASN A 135 -6.90 -8.32 5.07
C ASN A 135 -7.47 -7.55 6.28
N MET A 136 -7.26 -6.22 6.35
CA MET A 136 -7.86 -5.33 7.35
C MET A 136 -7.61 -5.80 8.80
N LEU A 137 -6.34 -6.01 9.14
CA LEU A 137 -5.90 -6.42 10.47
C LEU A 137 -6.00 -5.26 11.48
N ASP A 138 -7.22 -4.99 11.95
CA ASP A 138 -7.54 -3.89 12.85
C ASP A 138 -7.68 -4.34 14.33
N SER A 139 -7.30 -5.58 14.65
CA SER A 139 -7.36 -6.14 16.01
C SER A 139 -6.41 -7.31 16.17
N TYR A 140 -6.03 -7.59 17.42
CA TYR A 140 -5.20 -8.75 17.77
C TYR A 140 -5.85 -10.07 17.30
N ASP A 141 -7.17 -10.22 17.46
CA ASP A 141 -7.85 -11.47 17.13
C ASP A 141 -7.78 -11.76 15.63
N LYS A 142 -7.85 -10.72 14.78
CA LYS A 142 -7.60 -10.89 13.33
C LYS A 142 -6.15 -11.23 13.02
N VAL A 143 -5.19 -10.64 13.73
CA VAL A 143 -3.77 -10.97 13.56
C VAL A 143 -3.51 -12.43 13.92
N GLU A 144 -3.97 -12.87 15.10
CA GLU A 144 -3.83 -14.24 15.57
C GLU A 144 -4.47 -15.24 14.59
N ALA A 145 -5.70 -14.97 14.15
CA ALA A 145 -6.39 -15.82 13.18
C ALA A 145 -5.59 -15.96 11.88
N GLN A 146 -5.06 -14.87 11.32
CA GLN A 146 -4.25 -14.91 10.10
C GLN A 146 -2.99 -15.75 10.25
N LEU A 147 -2.23 -15.54 11.34
CA LEU A 147 -1.00 -16.29 11.61
C LEU A 147 -1.30 -17.77 11.85
N SER A 148 -2.42 -18.07 12.52
CA SER A 148 -2.93 -19.42 12.73
C SER A 148 -3.25 -20.12 11.41
N TYR A 149 -3.95 -19.45 10.47
CA TYR A 149 -4.21 -20.04 9.15
C TYR A 149 -2.92 -20.23 8.33
N ILE A 150 -1.99 -19.26 8.35
CA ILE A 150 -0.69 -19.41 7.68
C ILE A 150 0.05 -20.64 8.24
N SER A 151 -0.04 -20.90 9.54
CA SER A 151 0.61 -22.07 10.18
C SER A 151 0.08 -23.43 9.71
N LYS A 152 -1.09 -23.45 9.05
CA LYS A 152 -1.66 -24.66 8.42
C LYS A 152 -1.17 -24.88 6.99
N THR A 153 -0.44 -23.92 6.43
CA THR A 153 0.18 -24.01 5.11
C THR A 153 1.66 -24.40 5.25
N ARG A 154 2.31 -24.65 4.11
CA ARG A 154 3.76 -24.93 4.04
C ARG A 154 4.61 -23.68 3.90
N PHE A 155 4.02 -22.48 3.91
CA PHE A 155 4.77 -21.22 3.90
C PHE A 155 5.47 -20.97 5.24
N LYS A 156 6.53 -20.16 5.23
CA LYS A 156 7.07 -19.58 6.47
C LYS A 156 6.08 -18.57 7.05
N GLN A 157 6.04 -18.52 8.38
CA GLN A 157 5.41 -17.42 9.09
C GLN A 157 6.05 -16.09 8.64
N PRO A 158 5.26 -15.02 8.53
CA PRO A 158 5.79 -13.75 8.07
C PRO A 158 6.70 -13.11 9.11
N GLY A 159 7.81 -12.51 8.66
CA GLY A 159 8.67 -11.70 9.52
C GLY A 159 8.03 -10.35 9.89
N LYS A 160 6.92 -10.00 9.25
CA LYS A 160 6.20 -8.75 9.47
C LYS A 160 4.71 -8.85 9.21
N ILE A 161 3.92 -8.03 9.88
CA ILE A 161 2.49 -7.84 9.61
C ILE A 161 2.18 -6.36 9.45
N ILE A 162 1.23 -6.06 8.56
CA ILE A 162 0.71 -4.71 8.42
C ILE A 162 -0.64 -4.59 9.12
N LEU A 163 -0.75 -3.64 10.05
CA LEU A 163 -2.01 -3.34 10.71
C LEU A 163 -2.86 -2.43 9.82
N ASP A 164 -4.19 -2.56 9.94
CA ASP A 164 -5.10 -1.78 9.11
C ASP A 164 -4.99 -0.29 9.39
N ARG A 165 -5.00 0.51 8.31
CA ARG A 165 -4.93 1.96 8.37
C ARG A 165 -5.98 2.59 9.28
N SER A 166 -7.14 1.98 9.51
CA SER A 166 -8.16 2.48 10.45
C SER A 166 -7.65 2.66 11.89
N LEU A 167 -6.55 1.99 12.25
CA LEU A 167 -5.90 2.15 13.55
C LEU A 167 -5.07 3.44 13.68
N ASN A 168 -4.63 4.05 12.57
CA ASN A 168 -3.75 5.23 12.61
C ASN A 168 -4.43 6.43 13.30
N ARG A 169 -5.76 6.56 13.24
CA ARG A 169 -6.54 7.60 13.96
C ARG A 169 -7.17 7.10 15.26
N LYS A 170 -6.72 5.95 15.78
CA LYS A 170 -7.24 5.32 17.01
C LYS A 170 -6.10 4.85 17.89
N LEU A 171 -5.24 5.79 18.31
CA LEU A 171 -3.99 5.51 19.04
C LEU A 171 -4.15 4.56 20.23
N ARG A 172 -5.20 4.71 21.06
CA ARG A 172 -5.46 3.76 22.17
C ARG A 172 -5.74 2.32 21.72
N ARG A 173 -6.45 2.16 20.60
CA ARG A 173 -6.74 0.84 20.01
C ARG A 173 -5.50 0.28 19.32
N LEU A 174 -4.72 1.12 18.65
CA LEU A 174 -3.44 0.77 18.07
C LEU A 174 -2.48 0.25 19.16
N GLU A 175 -2.25 1.01 20.22
CA GLU A 175 -1.41 0.65 21.36
C GLU A 175 -1.83 -0.70 21.96
N ARG A 176 -3.14 -0.88 22.25
CA ARG A 176 -3.67 -2.14 22.79
C ARG A 176 -3.40 -3.32 21.86
N THR A 177 -3.52 -3.11 20.56
CA THR A 177 -3.32 -4.15 19.53
C THR A 177 -1.84 -4.51 19.44
N VAL A 178 -0.97 -3.51 19.29
CA VAL A 178 0.49 -3.64 19.25
C VAL A 178 1.02 -4.36 20.48
N ARG A 179 0.59 -3.95 21.69
CA ARG A 179 1.03 -4.57 22.95
C ARG A 179 0.72 -6.07 22.99
N LYS A 180 -0.47 -6.48 22.54
CA LYS A 180 -0.82 -7.89 22.47
C LYS A 180 -0.02 -8.63 21.40
N CYS A 181 0.13 -8.04 20.21
CA CYS A 181 0.93 -8.63 19.14
C CYS A 181 2.37 -8.86 19.56
N ARG A 182 3.04 -7.85 20.16
CA ARG A 182 4.42 -7.98 20.65
C ARG A 182 4.56 -8.98 21.80
N ALA A 183 3.53 -9.14 22.64
CA ALA A 183 3.55 -10.15 23.71
C ALA A 183 3.42 -11.58 23.17
N SER A 184 2.60 -11.80 22.15
CA SER A 184 2.37 -13.14 21.57
C SER A 184 3.37 -13.52 20.48
N PHE A 185 3.88 -12.53 19.73
CA PHE A 185 4.69 -12.70 18.52
C PHE A 185 5.87 -11.70 18.53
N PRO A 186 6.82 -11.83 19.48
CA PRO A 186 7.88 -10.83 19.68
C PRO A 186 8.83 -10.67 18.49
N GLU A 187 8.94 -11.69 17.63
CA GLU A 187 9.82 -11.68 16.45
C GLU A 187 9.17 -11.05 15.20
N ILE A 188 7.85 -10.80 15.23
CA ILE A 188 7.14 -10.26 14.06
C ILE A 188 7.16 -8.73 14.14
N LYS A 189 7.74 -8.08 13.12
CA LYS A 189 7.71 -6.62 12.95
C LYS A 189 6.28 -6.14 12.67
N ILE A 190 5.93 -4.98 13.22
CA ILE A 190 4.66 -4.31 12.98
C ILE A 190 4.86 -3.17 11.99
N GLU A 191 4.04 -3.16 10.94
CA GLU A 191 4.06 -2.18 9.87
C GLU A 191 2.76 -1.36 9.84
N LEU A 192 2.85 -0.06 9.50
CA LEU A 192 1.69 0.81 9.29
C LEU A 192 1.73 1.45 7.90
N LEU A 193 0.59 1.47 7.21
CA LEU A 193 0.43 2.18 5.93
C LEU A 193 0.20 3.67 6.16
N ALA A 194 1.05 4.50 5.57
CA ALA A 194 1.08 5.92 5.88
C ALA A 194 0.40 6.82 4.83
N ASN A 195 0.66 6.64 3.54
CA ASN A 195 0.31 7.64 2.53
C ASN A 195 -0.84 7.26 1.57
N GLU A 196 -1.69 6.29 1.94
CA GLU A 196 -2.78 5.84 1.07
C GLU A 196 -3.78 6.96 0.78
N GLY A 197 -4.33 7.61 1.82
CA GLY A 197 -5.25 8.73 1.64
C GLY A 197 -6.72 8.34 1.43
N CYS A 198 -7.15 7.10 1.66
CA CYS A 198 -8.56 6.69 1.54
C CYS A 198 -9.49 7.47 2.49
N LEU A 199 -10.79 7.54 2.15
CA LEU A 199 -11.82 8.03 3.08
C LEU A 199 -11.81 7.25 4.40
N ASP A 200 -11.96 7.97 5.52
CA ASP A 200 -12.19 7.36 6.83
C ASP A 200 -13.49 6.54 6.82
N PHE A 201 -13.43 5.28 7.26
CA PHE A 201 -14.52 4.30 7.19
C PHE A 201 -15.22 4.25 5.81
N CYS A 202 -14.44 4.27 4.73
CA CYS A 202 -14.95 4.29 3.36
C CYS A 202 -15.97 3.16 3.10
N PRO A 203 -17.25 3.47 2.82
CA PRO A 203 -18.27 2.44 2.58
C PRO A 203 -18.02 1.69 1.26
N TYR A 204 -17.24 2.29 0.35
CA TYR A 204 -16.93 1.73 -0.95
C TYR A 204 -15.74 0.77 -0.92
N LYS A 205 -14.95 0.69 0.16
CA LYS A 205 -13.63 0.03 0.15
C LYS A 205 -13.69 -1.42 -0.33
N LEU A 206 -14.61 -2.22 0.22
CA LEU A 206 -14.69 -3.65 -0.09
C LEU A 206 -15.12 -3.88 -1.55
N SER A 207 -16.15 -3.16 -2.02
CA SER A 207 -16.60 -3.24 -3.40
C SER A 207 -15.56 -2.70 -4.37
N HIS A 208 -14.87 -1.60 -4.02
CA HIS A 208 -13.80 -1.02 -4.82
C HIS A 208 -12.65 -2.02 -4.99
N ASP A 209 -12.17 -2.65 -3.91
CA ASP A 209 -11.14 -3.69 -4.01
C ASP A 209 -11.59 -4.86 -4.89
N ALA A 210 -12.86 -5.27 -4.79
CA ALA A 210 -13.43 -6.32 -5.63
C ALA A 210 -13.51 -5.90 -7.11
N TYR A 211 -13.87 -4.65 -7.40
CA TYR A 211 -13.88 -4.14 -8.78
C TYR A 211 -12.47 -4.08 -9.37
N ILE A 212 -11.44 -3.76 -8.58
CA ILE A 212 -10.05 -3.84 -9.06
C ILE A 212 -9.70 -5.29 -9.44
N SER A 213 -10.00 -6.25 -8.57
CA SER A 213 -9.78 -7.67 -8.86
C SER A 213 -10.55 -8.15 -10.09
N LEU A 214 -11.81 -7.71 -10.25
CA LEU A 214 -12.62 -8.01 -11.43
C LEU A 214 -12.01 -7.40 -12.70
N SER A 215 -11.59 -6.14 -12.65
CA SER A 215 -10.94 -5.47 -13.77
C SER A 215 -9.65 -6.15 -14.20
N ASN A 216 -8.84 -6.61 -13.24
CA ASN A 216 -7.63 -7.39 -13.51
C ASN A 216 -7.96 -8.75 -14.12
N TYR A 217 -9.04 -9.40 -13.69
CA TYR A 217 -9.49 -10.67 -14.26
C TYR A 217 -10.08 -10.53 -15.68
N GLU A 218 -10.91 -9.53 -15.91
CA GLU A 218 -11.57 -9.29 -17.22
C GLU A 218 -10.69 -8.53 -18.22
N GLY A 219 -9.54 -7.99 -17.77
CA GLY A 219 -8.69 -7.14 -18.60
C GLY A 219 -9.35 -5.82 -19.00
N ARG A 220 -10.31 -5.33 -18.19
CA ARG A 220 -11.07 -4.10 -18.45
C ARG A 220 -11.20 -3.27 -17.18
N ASP A 221 -10.54 -2.12 -17.16
CA ASP A 221 -10.68 -1.16 -16.06
C ASP A 221 -11.92 -0.28 -16.23
N CYS A 222 -12.78 -0.28 -15.22
CA CYS A 222 -13.87 0.69 -15.06
C CYS A 222 -13.87 1.32 -13.65
N THR A 223 -12.84 1.05 -12.85
CA THR A 223 -12.80 1.41 -11.43
C THR A 223 -12.75 2.92 -11.21
N TYR A 224 -11.98 3.65 -12.02
CA TYR A 224 -11.92 5.10 -11.95
C TYR A 224 -13.28 5.75 -12.27
N GLU A 225 -13.92 5.32 -13.36
CA GLU A 225 -15.23 5.84 -13.78
C GLU A 225 -16.30 5.57 -12.73
N LEU A 226 -16.38 4.34 -12.22
CA LEU A 226 -17.32 3.97 -11.15
C LEU A 226 -17.11 4.83 -9.89
N ASN A 227 -15.86 5.03 -9.47
CA ASN A 227 -15.58 5.84 -8.30
C ASN A 227 -15.88 7.33 -8.51
N SER A 228 -15.65 7.83 -9.72
CA SER A 228 -15.88 9.24 -10.09
C SER A 228 -17.37 9.57 -10.26
N THR A 229 -18.18 8.60 -10.67
CA THR A 229 -19.62 8.80 -10.92
C THR A 229 -20.50 8.36 -9.74
N LEU A 230 -20.13 7.26 -9.06
CA LEU A 230 -20.96 6.64 -8.02
C LEU A 230 -20.27 6.55 -6.65
N GLY A 231 -18.94 6.52 -6.64
CA GLY A 231 -18.15 6.13 -5.48
C GLY A 231 -17.45 7.25 -4.72
N CYS A 232 -16.27 6.92 -4.18
CA CYS A 232 -15.56 7.76 -3.23
C CYS A 232 -14.99 9.04 -3.85
N ILE A 233 -14.57 9.02 -5.12
CA ILE A 233 -14.02 10.20 -5.80
C ILE A 233 -15.08 11.29 -5.89
N ARG A 234 -16.32 10.96 -6.31
CA ARG A 234 -17.44 11.91 -6.32
C ARG A 234 -17.66 12.57 -4.95
N LEU A 235 -17.66 11.75 -3.89
CA LEU A 235 -17.88 12.26 -2.53
C LEU A 235 -16.75 13.20 -2.06
N VAL A 236 -15.50 12.90 -2.42
CA VAL A 236 -14.36 13.77 -2.08
C VAL A 236 -14.42 15.06 -2.91
N ASP A 237 -14.78 14.97 -4.18
CA ASP A 237 -14.96 16.14 -5.06
C ASP A 237 -16.02 17.11 -4.49
N GLU A 238 -17.16 16.58 -4.03
CA GLU A 238 -18.21 17.37 -3.38
C GLU A 238 -17.83 17.88 -1.99
N GLN A 239 -16.96 17.15 -1.26
CA GLN A 239 -16.64 17.39 0.15
C GLN A 239 -15.15 17.16 0.45
N PRO A 240 -14.23 17.99 -0.09
CA PRO A 240 -12.80 17.71 -0.06
C PRO A 240 -12.21 17.75 1.36
N HIS A 241 -12.83 18.52 2.28
CA HIS A 241 -12.48 18.53 3.70
C HIS A 241 -12.51 17.14 4.38
N ARG A 242 -13.16 16.13 3.77
CA ARG A 242 -13.12 14.74 4.25
C ARG A 242 -11.73 14.12 4.18
N LEU A 243 -10.83 14.63 3.32
CA LEU A 243 -9.46 14.14 3.22
C LEU A 243 -8.74 14.25 4.57
N LEU A 244 -9.00 15.30 5.36
CA LEU A 244 -8.37 15.48 6.67
C LEU A 244 -8.78 14.40 7.69
N ARG A 245 -9.86 13.68 7.43
CA ARG A 245 -10.29 12.54 8.27
C ARG A 245 -9.53 11.27 7.93
N SER A 246 -8.97 11.19 6.72
CA SER A 246 -8.24 10.03 6.23
C SER A 246 -7.16 9.62 7.23
N PRO A 247 -6.99 8.33 7.48
CA PRO A 247 -6.02 7.85 8.45
C PRO A 247 -4.60 7.78 7.89
N PHE A 248 -4.19 8.78 7.09
CA PHE A 248 -2.79 8.93 6.69
C PHE A 248 -1.91 9.30 7.90
N ILE A 249 -0.63 8.98 7.79
CA ILE A 249 0.43 9.42 8.71
C ILE A 249 1.31 10.35 7.88
N ARG A 250 1.53 11.61 8.29
CA ARG A 250 2.46 12.48 7.56
C ARG A 250 3.92 12.13 7.90
N PRO A 251 4.89 12.52 7.06
CA PRO A 251 6.30 12.46 7.41
C PRO A 251 6.63 13.06 8.79
N GLU A 252 6.02 14.20 9.13
CA GLU A 252 6.20 14.90 10.39
C GLU A 252 5.61 14.14 11.58
N ASP A 253 4.57 13.34 11.34
CA ASP A 253 3.84 12.61 12.37
C ASP A 253 4.46 11.23 12.66
N VAL A 254 5.44 10.75 11.87
CA VAL A 254 6.04 9.41 12.00
C VAL A 254 6.58 9.15 13.41
N ALA A 255 7.16 10.16 14.06
CA ALA A 255 7.69 10.04 15.41
C ALA A 255 6.62 9.64 16.44
N LEU A 256 5.35 10.01 16.24
CA LEU A 256 4.24 9.61 17.11
C LEU A 256 3.92 8.11 17.03
N TYR A 257 4.40 7.43 15.99
CA TYR A 257 4.15 6.01 15.76
C TYR A 257 5.35 5.12 16.01
N GLN A 258 6.50 5.67 16.41
CA GLN A 258 7.74 4.90 16.60
C GLN A 258 7.61 3.77 17.63
N ASP A 259 6.76 3.94 18.65
CA ASP A 259 6.49 2.91 19.66
C ASP A 259 5.47 1.88 19.19
N TYR A 260 4.77 2.14 18.07
CA TYR A 260 3.72 1.28 17.54
C TYR A 260 4.13 0.52 16.28
N ALA A 261 5.11 1.03 15.53
CA ALA A 261 5.51 0.51 14.23
C ALA A 261 7.03 0.43 14.08
N ASP A 262 7.50 -0.71 13.60
CA ASP A 262 8.90 -0.96 13.26
C ASP A 262 9.22 -0.48 11.84
N THR A 263 8.22 -0.50 10.94
CA THR A 263 8.32 -0.08 9.53
C THR A 263 7.11 0.78 9.11
N ILE A 264 7.34 1.79 8.26
CA ILE A 264 6.28 2.55 7.58
C ILE A 264 6.15 2.08 6.13
N LYS A 265 4.95 1.66 5.74
CA LYS A 265 4.62 1.35 4.36
C LYS A 265 4.23 2.58 3.57
N LEU A 266 4.79 2.69 2.37
CA LEU A 266 4.39 3.65 1.36
C LEU A 266 3.70 2.95 0.18
N CYS A 267 2.77 3.64 -0.46
CA CYS A 267 2.06 3.22 -1.67
C CYS A 267 2.11 4.32 -2.75
N GLY A 268 1.35 4.16 -3.84
CA GLY A 268 1.43 5.04 -5.01
C GLY A 268 2.22 4.48 -6.20
N ARG A 269 2.36 3.16 -6.31
CA ARG A 269 3.10 2.52 -7.43
C ARG A 269 2.60 2.97 -8.80
N THR A 270 1.29 3.17 -8.96
CA THR A 270 0.65 3.59 -10.22
C THR A 270 0.92 5.06 -10.57
N LEU A 271 1.56 5.83 -9.69
CA LEU A 271 1.88 7.26 -9.88
C LEU A 271 3.33 7.46 -10.39
N GLY A 272 4.08 6.37 -10.57
CA GLY A 272 5.42 6.39 -11.17
C GLY A 272 6.55 6.78 -10.21
N THR A 273 7.79 6.65 -10.69
CA THR A 273 9.00 6.81 -9.89
C THR A 273 9.19 8.22 -9.33
N GLY A 274 8.79 9.26 -10.09
CA GLY A 274 8.86 10.64 -9.61
C GLY A 274 8.00 10.92 -8.37
N PHE A 275 6.81 10.30 -8.27
CA PHE A 275 5.98 10.36 -7.06
C PHE A 275 6.67 9.59 -5.92
N LEU A 276 7.07 8.34 -6.16
CA LEU A 276 7.69 7.50 -5.13
C LEU A 276 8.96 8.13 -4.55
N GLN A 277 9.85 8.67 -5.38
CA GLN A 277 11.06 9.35 -4.92
C GLN A 277 10.75 10.52 -4.00
N ARG A 278 9.75 11.34 -4.35
CA ARG A 278 9.30 12.49 -3.53
C ARG A 278 8.79 12.04 -2.17
N VAL A 279 7.91 11.04 -2.14
CA VAL A 279 7.34 10.51 -0.89
C VAL A 279 8.42 9.84 -0.05
N ILE A 280 9.25 8.97 -0.62
CA ILE A 280 10.33 8.29 0.10
C ILE A 280 11.28 9.32 0.73
N TYR A 281 11.68 10.33 -0.05
CA TYR A 281 12.53 11.40 0.45
C TYR A 281 11.87 12.15 1.60
N ALA A 282 10.59 12.52 1.48
CA ALA A 282 9.86 13.22 2.54
C ALA A 282 9.84 12.43 3.86
N TYR A 283 9.57 11.11 3.81
CA TYR A 283 9.55 10.26 5.01
C TYR A 283 10.94 10.03 5.61
N ILE A 284 11.98 9.92 4.77
CA ILE A 284 13.37 9.87 5.24
C ILE A 284 13.76 11.17 5.98
N GLN A 285 13.33 12.32 5.46
CA GLN A 285 13.58 13.62 6.07
C GLN A 285 12.61 13.94 7.21
N GLN A 286 11.55 13.15 7.40
CA GLN A 286 10.43 13.41 8.31
C GLN A 286 9.82 14.81 8.12
N LYS A 287 9.80 15.28 6.87
CA LYS A 287 9.33 16.62 6.52
C LYS A 287 8.91 16.70 5.06
N HIS A 288 7.83 17.42 4.80
CA HIS A 288 7.38 17.82 3.48
C HIS A 288 6.89 19.27 3.49
N ASP A 289 7.58 20.13 2.75
CA ASP A 289 7.13 21.51 2.53
C ASP A 289 6.33 21.55 1.21
N GLY A 290 5.03 21.89 1.28
CA GLY A 290 4.21 22.05 0.08
C GLY A 290 2.81 21.46 0.20
N ASN A 291 2.26 21.02 -0.94
CA ASN A 291 0.91 20.47 -1.03
C ASN A 291 0.87 19.09 -0.38
N LEU A 292 -0.02 18.88 0.60
CA LEU A 292 -0.26 17.57 1.23
C LEU A 292 -0.62 16.50 0.18
N LEU A 293 -1.34 16.88 -0.87
CA LEU A 293 -1.80 15.96 -1.91
C LEU A 293 -0.67 15.36 -2.75
N ASP A 294 0.52 15.97 -2.73
CA ASP A 294 1.72 15.42 -3.37
C ASP A 294 2.25 14.16 -2.67
N LEU A 295 1.75 13.87 -1.45
CA LEU A 295 2.12 12.69 -0.67
C LEU A 295 1.09 11.55 -0.77
N LEU A 296 -0.17 11.86 -1.05
CA LEU A 296 -1.28 10.92 -0.85
C LEU A 296 -1.65 10.20 -2.16
N ASP A 297 -1.49 8.88 -2.18
CA ASP A 297 -1.72 8.02 -3.34
C ASP A 297 -3.13 8.17 -3.92
N THR A 298 -4.18 7.89 -3.12
CA THR A 298 -5.56 7.89 -3.63
C THR A 298 -6.15 9.28 -3.85
N MET A 299 -5.43 10.33 -3.45
CA MET A 299 -5.85 11.73 -3.57
C MET A 299 -4.97 12.52 -4.55
N ALA A 300 -3.96 11.90 -5.16
CA ALA A 300 -3.02 12.56 -6.06
C ALA A 300 -3.71 13.24 -7.26
N TRP A 301 -4.87 12.74 -7.70
CA TRP A 301 -5.67 13.33 -8.77
C TRP A 301 -6.20 14.75 -8.46
N LEU A 302 -6.28 15.11 -7.17
CA LEU A 302 -6.67 16.47 -6.73
C LEU A 302 -5.50 17.44 -6.72
N ALA A 303 -4.24 16.96 -6.64
CA ALA A 303 -3.07 17.81 -6.48
C ALA A 303 -2.92 18.91 -7.56
N PRO A 304 -3.30 18.69 -8.84
CA PRO A 304 -3.26 19.74 -9.86
C PRO A 304 -4.33 20.85 -9.69
N GLN A 305 -5.39 20.59 -8.92
CA GLN A 305 -6.57 21.44 -8.82
C GLN A 305 -6.74 22.09 -7.44
N LEU A 306 -6.13 21.49 -6.42
CA LEU A 306 -6.29 21.85 -5.03
C LEU A 306 -4.93 21.87 -4.35
N TYR A 307 -4.65 22.97 -3.65
CA TYR A 307 -3.51 23.07 -2.76
C TYR A 307 -4.00 22.95 -1.32
N VAL A 308 -3.38 22.06 -0.54
CA VAL A 308 -3.61 21.91 0.90
C VAL A 308 -2.26 22.07 1.58
N ASP A 309 -2.09 23.16 2.33
CA ASP A 309 -0.83 23.48 2.99
C ASP A 309 -0.50 22.44 4.08
N ASN A 310 0.51 21.61 3.82
CA ASN A 310 0.96 20.60 4.77
C ASN A 310 1.50 21.21 6.05
N SER A 311 2.14 22.38 5.98
CA SER A 311 2.80 23.03 7.11
C SER A 311 1.81 23.67 8.09
N SER A 312 0.61 24.01 7.61
CA SER A 312 -0.49 24.54 8.43
C SER A 312 -1.21 23.48 9.26
N LEU A 313 -0.94 22.19 9.04
CA LEU A 313 -1.40 21.12 9.93
C LEU A 313 -0.51 21.05 11.17
N SER A 314 -1.05 21.52 12.29
CA SER A 314 -0.38 21.63 13.58
C SER A 314 0.11 20.28 14.13
N PHE A 315 1.05 20.32 15.09
CA PHE A 315 1.63 19.13 15.71
C PHE A 315 0.60 18.29 16.49
N ASP A 316 -0.47 18.92 16.99
CA ASP A 316 -1.56 18.28 17.72
C ASP A 316 -2.67 17.73 16.80
N PHE A 317 -2.56 17.90 15.47
CA PHE A 317 -3.55 17.41 14.50
C PHE A 317 -3.87 15.91 14.68
N VAL A 318 -2.84 15.09 14.85
CA VAL A 318 -3.01 13.65 15.08
C VAL A 318 -3.71 13.37 16.41
N GLU A 319 -3.31 14.07 17.48
CA GLU A 319 -3.88 13.90 18.81
C GLU A 319 -5.36 14.28 18.83
N ILE A 320 -5.73 15.42 18.26
CA ILE A 320 -7.12 15.88 18.11
C ILE A 320 -7.94 14.82 17.40
N LEU A 321 -7.48 14.32 16.25
CA LEU A 321 -8.20 13.32 15.49
C LEU A 321 -8.24 11.94 16.15
N SER A 322 -7.28 11.62 17.01
CA SER A 322 -7.26 10.38 17.78
C SER A 322 -8.37 10.33 18.85
N LEU A 323 -8.75 11.51 19.37
CA LEU A 323 -9.82 11.69 20.37
C LEU A 323 -11.18 12.00 19.74
N CYS A 324 -11.23 12.17 18.41
CA CYS A 324 -12.45 12.49 17.68
C CYS A 324 -13.50 11.38 17.79
N ASP A 325 -14.69 11.76 18.25
CA ASP A 325 -15.89 10.93 18.37
C ASP A 325 -16.70 10.80 17.07
N LYS A 326 -16.27 11.51 16.02
CA LYS A 326 -16.83 11.51 14.66
C LYS A 326 -18.23 12.11 14.54
N GLN A 327 -18.69 12.91 15.51
CA GLN A 327 -19.94 13.67 15.46
C GLN A 327 -19.80 14.91 14.56
N CYS A 328 -19.48 14.68 13.28
CA CYS A 328 -19.06 15.71 12.33
C CYS A 328 -20.17 16.71 11.98
N ALA A 329 -21.43 16.35 12.19
CA ALA A 329 -22.59 17.20 11.92
C ALA A 329 -22.65 18.41 12.88
N SER A 330 -22.23 18.22 14.14
CA SER A 330 -22.16 19.29 15.16
C SER A 330 -20.76 19.86 15.33
N CYS A 331 -19.71 19.10 15.05
CA CYS A 331 -18.33 19.49 15.34
C CYS A 331 -17.72 20.53 14.38
N GLY A 332 -17.88 20.39 13.05
CA GLY A 332 -17.35 21.35 12.07
C GLY A 332 -15.82 21.37 11.85
N PHE A 333 -15.01 20.91 12.82
CA PHE A 333 -13.54 21.06 12.85
C PHE A 333 -12.81 20.84 11.51
N CYS A 334 -12.91 19.66 10.90
CA CYS A 334 -12.19 19.38 9.65
C CYS A 334 -12.60 20.31 8.49
N ARG A 335 -13.86 20.79 8.49
CA ARG A 335 -14.35 21.70 7.46
C ARG A 335 -13.72 23.07 7.62
N GLU A 336 -13.72 23.60 8.83
CA GLU A 336 -13.14 24.90 9.16
C GLU A 336 -11.63 24.91 8.95
N LEU A 337 -10.94 23.87 9.43
CA LEU A 337 -9.51 23.69 9.22
C LEU A 337 -9.19 23.64 7.72
N PHE A 338 -9.92 22.80 6.96
CA PHE A 338 -9.72 22.69 5.52
C PHE A 338 -9.91 24.03 4.79
N SER A 339 -10.96 24.79 5.12
CA SER A 339 -11.18 26.13 4.54
C SER A 339 -10.08 27.14 4.85
N THR A 340 -9.31 26.93 5.92
CA THR A 340 -8.20 27.80 6.32
C THR A 340 -6.90 27.44 5.61
N ILE A 341 -6.67 26.15 5.37
CA ILE A 341 -5.38 25.63 4.89
C ILE A 341 -5.38 25.24 3.41
N SER A 342 -6.49 25.45 2.70
CA SER A 342 -6.61 25.04 1.30
C SER A 342 -7.02 26.18 0.37
N CYS A 343 -6.58 26.10 -0.88
CA CYS A 343 -7.00 26.98 -1.95
C CYS A 343 -7.07 26.24 -3.29
N SER A 344 -7.97 26.66 -4.17
CA SER A 344 -8.04 26.14 -5.53
C SER A 344 -6.84 26.65 -6.34
N LEU A 345 -6.24 25.76 -7.11
CA LEU A 345 -5.17 26.11 -8.04
C LEU A 345 -5.77 26.61 -9.36
N PRO A 346 -5.08 27.53 -10.07
CA PRO A 346 -5.49 27.92 -11.41
C PRO A 346 -5.56 26.70 -12.33
N LEU A 347 -6.60 26.64 -13.18
CA LEU A 347 -6.70 25.60 -14.20
C LEU A 347 -5.50 25.71 -15.17
N THR A 348 -4.56 24.79 -15.04
CA THR A 348 -3.49 24.61 -16.02
C THR A 348 -3.97 23.65 -17.10
N ILE A 349 -4.24 24.16 -18.30
CA ILE A 349 -4.44 23.33 -19.49
C ILE A 349 -3.06 22.80 -19.90
N PRO A 350 -2.81 21.48 -19.89
CA PRO A 350 -1.52 20.94 -20.31
C PRO A 350 -1.25 21.32 -21.76
N ASP A 351 -0.10 21.95 -22.02
CA ASP A 351 0.31 22.26 -23.39
C ASP A 351 0.81 20.98 -24.08
N HIS A 352 -0.11 20.28 -24.75
CA HIS A 352 0.18 19.05 -25.48
C HIS A 352 1.04 19.25 -26.74
N ARG A 353 1.47 20.48 -27.07
CA ARG A 353 2.35 20.73 -28.23
C ARG A 353 3.81 20.30 -27.99
N ASN A 354 4.20 20.06 -26.74
CA ASN A 354 5.58 19.71 -26.35
C ASN A 354 5.75 18.26 -25.83
N LEU A 355 4.85 17.34 -26.15
CA LEU A 355 5.06 15.93 -25.81
C LEU A 355 6.17 15.33 -26.70
N PRO A 356 7.29 14.83 -26.15
CA PRO A 356 8.28 14.11 -26.95
C PRO A 356 7.68 12.79 -27.43
N GLY A 357 7.62 12.60 -28.75
CA GLY A 357 7.27 11.31 -29.37
C GLY A 357 5.89 11.23 -30.04
N ARG A 358 5.60 12.13 -30.98
CA ARG A 358 4.79 11.76 -32.16
C ARG A 358 5.70 11.54 -33.35
#